data_AF-A0A8D8FEX6-F1
#
_entry.id   AF-A0A8D8FEX6-F1
#
_cell.length_a   1.000
_cell.length_b   1.000
_cell.length_c   1.000
_cell.angle_alpha   90.00
_cell.angle_beta   90.00
_cell.angle_gamma   90.00
#
_symmetry.space_group_name_H-M   'P 1'
#
loop_
_entity.id
_entity.type
_entity.pdbx_description
1 polymer ?
#
loop_
_entity_poly.entity_id
_entity_poly.type
_entity_poly.pdbx_seq_one_letter_code
_entity_poly.pdbx_strand_id
1 'polypeptide(L)'
;MAIGGENVNVVDGEMLYITKVSRLHMAAYLCVASNGVPPSISKRVQLRVQFPPMLSIPNQLEGAYVGQDVILECHTEAYPASINYWTTERGDMIISDTSRTGDKFETMSQNTGYTKYMQL
;
A
#
# COMPACT_ATOMS: atom_id res chain seq x y z
N MET A 1 13.48 9.36 -9.66
CA MET A 1 13.17 9.56 -8.22
C MET A 1 13.69 10.93 -7.83
N ALA A 2 12.93 11.73 -7.07
CA ALA A 2 13.40 13.04 -6.65
C ALA A 2 14.29 12.94 -5.41
N ILE A 3 15.56 13.32 -5.51
CA ILE A 3 16.49 13.46 -4.38
C ILE A 3 16.84 14.94 -4.26
N GLY A 4 16.52 15.58 -3.14
CA GLY A 4 16.77 17.02 -2.97
C GLY A 4 15.96 17.94 -3.89
N GLY A 5 14.90 17.43 -4.54
CA GLY A 5 14.07 18.17 -5.49
C GLY A 5 14.41 17.93 -6.96
N GLU A 6 15.49 17.21 -7.26
CA GLU A 6 15.90 16.87 -8.62
C GLU A 6 15.65 15.40 -8.93
N ASN A 7 15.18 15.10 -10.15
CA ASN A 7 14.98 13.72 -10.59
C ASN A 7 16.31 13.10 -11.02
N VAL A 8 16.82 12.19 -10.19
CA VAL A 8 18.12 11.55 -10.39
C VAL A 8 17.97 10.02 -10.37
N ASN A 9 18.80 9.33 -11.16
CA ASN A 9 18.86 7.87 -11.22
C ASN A 9 20.18 7.30 -10.67
N VAL A 10 21.26 8.10 -10.63
CA VAL A 10 22.59 7.72 -10.13
C VAL A 10 23.15 8.87 -9.32
N VAL A 11 23.68 8.59 -8.14
CA VAL A 11 24.34 9.57 -7.28
C VAL A 11 25.75 9.06 -7.02
N ASP A 12 26.74 9.90 -7.29
CA ASP A 12 28.13 9.60 -7.00
C ASP A 12 28.45 9.89 -5.53
N GLY A 13 29.16 8.94 -4.91
CA GLY A 13 29.60 9.05 -3.53
C GLY A 13 29.36 7.78 -2.74
N GLU A 14 30.01 7.71 -1.57
CA GLU A 14 29.88 6.61 -0.62
C GLU A 14 28.53 6.62 0.13
N MET A 15 27.92 7.80 0.28
CA MET A 15 26.72 8.02 1.09
C MET A 15 25.60 8.63 0.26
N LEU A 16 24.45 7.95 0.25
CA LEU A 16 23.22 8.45 -0.36
C LEU A 16 22.27 8.99 0.72
N TYR A 17 22.06 10.30 0.75
CA TYR A 17 21.12 10.95 1.66
C TYR A 17 19.77 11.19 0.99
N ILE A 18 18.71 10.57 1.51
CA ILE A 18 17.33 10.76 1.05
C ILE A 18 16.58 11.52 2.13
N THR A 19 16.47 12.84 1.99
CA THR A 19 15.70 13.69 2.91
C THR A 19 14.23 13.73 2.53
N LYS A 20 13.34 14.04 3.49
CA LYS A 20 11.89 14.09 3.30
C LYS A 20 11.36 12.83 2.59
N VAL A 21 11.67 11.67 3.18
CA VAL A 21 11.36 10.38 2.59
C VAL A 21 9.84 10.22 2.36
N SER A 22 9.46 9.65 1.22
CA SER A 22 8.07 9.34 0.89
C SER A 22 7.95 7.89 0.42
N ARG A 23 6.72 7.36 0.33
CA ARG A 23 6.48 6.01 -0.21
C ARG A 23 6.98 5.83 -1.66
N LEU A 24 7.11 6.91 -2.42
CA LEU A 24 7.70 6.91 -3.76
C LEU A 24 9.20 6.61 -3.76
N HIS A 25 9.85 6.64 -2.59
CA HIS A 25 11.24 6.27 -2.41
C HIS A 25 11.42 4.79 -2.07
N MET A 26 10.33 4.02 -1.87
CA MET A 26 10.45 2.59 -1.63
C MET A 26 10.90 1.88 -2.90
N ALA A 27 12.14 1.40 -2.89
CA ALA A 27 12.74 0.72 -4.03
C ALA A 27 13.93 -0.15 -3.58
N ALA A 28 14.41 -0.97 -4.52
CA ALA A 28 15.73 -1.56 -4.41
C ALA A 28 16.78 -0.60 -5.00
N TYR A 29 17.77 -0.24 -4.21
CA TYR A 29 18.92 0.55 -4.61
C TYR A 29 20.11 -0.37 -4.88
N LEU A 30 20.99 0.04 -5.79
CA LEU A 30 22.23 -0.66 -6.09
C LEU A 30 23.40 0.26 -5.75
N CYS A 31 24.20 -0.13 -4.77
CA CYS A 31 25.47 0.52 -4.48
C CYS A 31 26.55 -0.20 -5.30
N VAL A 32 27.29 0.55 -6.13
CA VAL A 32 28.35 0.01 -7.00
C VAL A 32 29.67 0.64 -6.57
N ALA A 33 30.69 -0.18 -6.37
CA ALA A 33 32.05 0.27 -6.10
C ALA A 33 32.99 -0.23 -7.21
N SER A 34 33.76 0.69 -7.77
CA SER A 34 34.72 0.43 -8.85
C SER A 34 36.00 1.22 -8.61
N ASN A 35 37.15 0.57 -8.85
CA ASN A 35 38.47 1.21 -8.87
C ASN A 35 39.01 1.34 -10.30
N GLY A 36 38.16 1.21 -11.32
CA GLY A 36 38.53 1.27 -12.73
C GLY A 36 39.13 -0.03 -13.30
N VAL A 37 39.34 -1.07 -12.47
CA VAL A 37 39.80 -2.39 -12.91
C VAL A 37 38.64 -3.39 -12.83
N PRO A 38 38.20 -3.98 -13.94
CA PRO A 38 37.11 -4.96 -13.92
C PRO A 38 37.44 -6.24 -13.12
N PRO A 39 36.45 -6.87 -12.45
CA PRO A 39 35.05 -6.47 -12.36
C PRO A 39 34.76 -5.53 -11.17
N SER A 40 33.85 -4.58 -11.36
CA SER A 40 33.28 -3.79 -10.26
C SER A 40 32.40 -4.67 -9.38
N ILE A 41 32.27 -4.30 -8.10
CA ILE A 41 31.38 -4.99 -7.15
C ILE A 41 30.11 -4.17 -6.94
N SER A 42 29.02 -4.84 -6.59
CA SER A 42 27.77 -4.16 -6.24
C SER A 42 26.99 -4.86 -5.15
N LYS A 43 26.17 -4.09 -4.43
CA LYS A 43 25.28 -4.59 -3.38
C LYS A 43 23.90 -3.98 -3.53
N ARG A 44 22.87 -4.84 -3.53
CA ARG A 44 21.47 -4.43 -3.54
C ARG A 44 21.00 -4.13 -2.12
N VAL A 45 20.37 -2.97 -1.92
CA VAL A 45 19.84 -2.50 -0.63
C VAL A 45 18.36 -2.18 -0.81
N GLN A 46 17.49 -2.75 0.02
CA GLN A 46 16.05 -2.48 -0.04
C GLN A 46 15.68 -1.35 0.92
N LEU A 47 15.18 -0.23 0.38
CA LEU A 47 14.59 0.83 1.20
C LEU A 47 13.10 0.56 1.41
N ARG A 48 12.69 0.45 2.67
CA ARG A 48 11.29 0.30 3.08
C ARG A 48 10.92 1.50 3.93
N VAL A 49 9.84 2.18 3.56
CA VAL A 49 9.34 3.37 4.26
C VAL A 49 8.08 2.95 4.99
N GLN A 50 8.02 3.18 6.30
CA GLN A 50 6.83 2.91 7.08
C GLN A 50 5.91 4.12 7.05
N PHE A 51 4.62 3.90 6.87
CA PHE A 51 3.61 4.93 6.85
C PHE A 51 2.26 4.38 7.33
N PRO A 52 1.43 5.22 7.99
CA PRO A 52 0.13 4.78 8.48
C PRO A 52 -0.82 4.41 7.34
N PRO A 53 -1.85 3.60 7.60
CA PRO A 53 -2.86 3.28 6.61
C PRO A 53 -3.56 4.54 6.10
N MET A 54 -3.65 4.68 4.79
CA MET A 54 -4.41 5.72 4.11
C MET A 54 -5.59 5.07 3.39
N LEU A 55 -6.81 5.53 3.67
CA LEU A 55 -8.03 5.02 3.04
C LEU A 55 -8.49 5.96 1.93
N SER A 56 -8.93 5.39 0.82
CA SER A 56 -9.59 6.07 -0.29
C SER A 56 -10.89 5.35 -0.60
N ILE A 57 -12.00 6.07 -0.49
CA ILE A 57 -13.35 5.57 -0.72
C ILE A 57 -13.84 6.24 -2.01
N PRO A 58 -13.99 5.50 -3.12
CA PRO A 58 -14.39 6.08 -4.42
C PRO A 58 -15.76 6.78 -4.33
N ASN A 59 -16.72 6.12 -3.68
CA ASN A 59 -18.08 6.62 -3.49
C ASN A 59 -18.43 6.64 -2.01
N GLN A 60 -18.64 7.84 -1.46
CA GLN A 60 -19.00 8.01 -0.04
C GLN A 60 -20.50 7.81 0.21
N LEU A 61 -21.31 7.79 -0.84
CA LEU A 61 -22.75 7.65 -0.77
C LEU A 61 -23.21 6.73 -1.91
N GLU A 62 -23.80 5.60 -1.54
CA GLU A 62 -24.41 4.67 -2.48
C GLU A 62 -25.92 4.68 -2.29
N GLY A 63 -26.66 4.84 -3.39
CA GLY A 63 -28.12 4.82 -3.40
C GLY A 63 -28.64 3.54 -4.03
N ALA A 64 -29.59 2.89 -3.38
CA ALA A 64 -30.21 1.67 -3.90
C ALA A 64 -31.68 1.55 -3.53
N TYR A 65 -32.41 0.79 -4.35
CA TYR A 65 -33.78 0.41 -4.05
C TYR A 65 -33.83 -0.74 -3.05
N VAL A 66 -34.96 -0.89 -2.37
CA VAL A 66 -35.19 -2.01 -1.45
C VAL A 66 -35.10 -3.34 -2.21
N GLY A 67 -34.23 -4.23 -1.74
CA GLY A 67 -34.00 -5.55 -2.35
C GLY A 67 -32.94 -5.58 -3.45
N GLN A 68 -32.25 -4.46 -3.71
CA GLN A 68 -31.15 -4.40 -4.66
C GLN A 68 -29.80 -4.54 -3.95
N ASP A 69 -28.88 -5.27 -4.58
CA ASP A 69 -27.51 -5.41 -4.09
C ASP A 69 -26.69 -4.15 -4.39
N VAL A 70 -25.76 -3.84 -3.48
CA VAL A 70 -24.84 -2.70 -3.56
C VAL A 70 -23.46 -3.19 -3.23
N ILE A 71 -22.45 -2.61 -3.89
CA ILE A 71 -21.04 -2.87 -3.61
C ILE A 71 -20.46 -1.64 -2.92
N LEU A 72 -19.85 -1.82 -1.77
CA LEU A 72 -19.06 -0.78 -1.11
C LEU A 72 -17.57 -1.04 -1.34
N GLU A 73 -16.86 -0.02 -1.81
CA GLU A 73 -15.43 -0.13 -2.15
C GLU A 73 -14.54 0.65 -1.19
N CYS A 74 -13.42 0.06 -0.81
CA CYS A 74 -12.38 0.72 -0.03
C CYS A 74 -10.99 0.35 -0.55
N HIS A 75 -10.18 1.37 -0.83
CA HIS A 75 -8.77 1.22 -1.18
C HIS A 75 -7.93 1.66 0.00
N THR A 76 -6.94 0.86 0.36
CA THR A 76 -6.05 1.15 1.48
C THR A 76 -4.59 1.05 1.03
N GLU A 77 -3.75 1.98 1.50
CA GLU A 77 -2.29 1.91 1.32
C GLU A 77 -1.62 1.94 2.70
N ALA A 78 -0.80 0.95 3.02
CA ALA A 78 -0.10 0.89 4.31
C ALA A 78 1.20 0.07 4.25
N TYR A 79 2.24 0.53 4.93
CA TYR A 79 3.42 -0.29 5.21
C TYR A 79 3.90 -0.13 6.65
N PRO A 80 4.02 -1.22 7.45
CA PRO A 80 3.67 -2.61 7.14
C PRO A 80 2.19 -2.80 6.79
N ALA A 81 1.84 -3.98 6.26
CA ALA A 81 0.46 -4.28 5.88
C ALA A 81 -0.49 -4.13 7.09
N SER A 82 -1.63 -3.49 6.86
CA SER A 82 -2.64 -3.22 7.89
C SER A 82 -3.73 -4.28 7.95
N ILE A 83 -4.35 -4.39 9.13
CA ILE A 83 -5.57 -5.17 9.33
C ILE A 83 -6.76 -4.27 8.98
N ASN A 84 -7.59 -4.71 8.04
CA ASN A 84 -8.73 -3.95 7.54
C ASN A 84 -9.97 -4.85 7.56
N TYR A 85 -11.07 -4.32 8.07
CA TYR A 85 -12.35 -5.01 8.23
C TYR A 85 -13.51 -4.02 8.08
N TRP A 86 -14.68 -4.54 7.72
CA TRP A 86 -15.90 -3.75 7.64
C TRP A 86 -16.61 -3.73 8.99
N THR A 87 -17.30 -2.62 9.30
CA THR A 87 -18.10 -2.48 10.51
C THR A 87 -19.47 -1.94 10.19
N THR A 88 -20.46 -2.32 11.00
CA THR A 88 -21.76 -1.64 11.00
C THR A 88 -21.67 -0.31 11.74
N GLU A 89 -22.71 0.52 11.65
CA GLU A 89 -22.82 1.77 12.43
C GLU A 89 -22.70 1.54 13.95
N ARG A 90 -23.04 0.33 14.43
CA ARG A 90 -22.93 -0.05 15.85
C ARG A 90 -21.51 -0.44 16.27
N GLY A 91 -20.57 -0.51 15.32
CA GLY A 91 -19.20 -0.97 15.55
C GLY A 91 -19.03 -2.49 15.50
N ASP A 92 -20.10 -3.24 15.19
CA ASP A 92 -20.00 -4.69 15.02
C ASP A 92 -19.19 -5.02 13.76
N MET A 93 -18.19 -5.89 13.90
CA MET A 93 -17.37 -6.34 12.77
C MET A 93 -18.19 -7.23 11.84
N ILE A 94 -18.17 -6.94 10.54
CA ILE A 94 -18.75 -7.80 9.52
C ILE A 94 -17.72 -8.88 9.21
N ILE A 95 -18.04 -10.12 9.60
CA ILE A 95 -17.22 -11.30 9.36
C ILE A 95 -17.84 -12.06 8.20
N SER A 96 -17.01 -12.50 7.25
CA SER A 96 -17.40 -13.42 6.18
C SER A 96 -17.66 -14.84 6.70
N ASP A 97 -18.36 -14.99 7.82
CA ASP A 97 -18.73 -16.29 8.36
C ASP A 97 -20.14 -16.62 7.90
N THR A 98 -20.21 -17.55 6.94
CA THR A 98 -21.43 -18.06 6.31
C THR A 98 -22.37 -18.77 7.29
N SER A 99 -22.01 -18.86 8.58
CA SER A 99 -22.75 -19.63 9.59
C SER A 99 -23.56 -18.80 10.59
N ARG A 100 -23.42 -17.47 10.66
CA ARG A 100 -24.07 -16.65 11.73
C ARG A 100 -24.83 -15.41 11.29
N THR A 101 -24.54 -14.86 10.12
CA THR A 101 -25.22 -13.70 9.54
C THR A 101 -25.74 -14.09 8.18
N GLY A 102 -27.02 -14.48 8.11
CA GLY A 102 -27.66 -14.93 6.87
C GLY A 102 -27.40 -13.96 5.72
N ASP A 103 -26.83 -14.48 4.63
CA ASP A 103 -26.75 -14.05 3.21
C ASP A 103 -26.72 -12.56 2.85
N LYS A 104 -26.54 -11.64 3.80
CA LYS A 104 -26.73 -10.19 3.59
C LYS A 104 -25.45 -9.47 3.17
N PHE A 105 -24.28 -10.03 3.48
CA PHE A 105 -23.00 -9.36 3.32
C PHE A 105 -21.97 -10.33 2.73
N GLU A 106 -21.35 -9.96 1.62
CA GLU A 106 -20.27 -10.73 0.98
C GLU A 106 -19.01 -9.87 0.92
N THR A 107 -17.96 -10.25 1.65
CA THR A 107 -16.72 -9.48 1.65
C THR A 107 -15.68 -10.10 0.73
N MET A 108 -15.04 -9.26 -0.08
CA MET A 108 -13.85 -9.62 -0.85
C MET A 108 -12.68 -8.70 -0.51
N SER A 109 -11.46 -9.23 -0.57
CA SER A 109 -10.28 -8.39 -0.47
C SER A 109 -9.11 -8.91 -1.30
N GLN A 110 -8.37 -7.99 -1.91
CA GLN A 110 -7.21 -8.26 -2.73
C GLN A 110 -6.02 -7.42 -2.27
N ASN A 111 -4.88 -8.06 -2.01
CA ASN A 111 -3.65 -7.40 -1.58
C ASN A 111 -2.69 -7.27 -2.76
N THR A 112 -2.14 -6.08 -3.01
CA THR A 112 -1.13 -5.82 -4.04
C THR A 112 0.00 -4.95 -3.48
N GLY A 113 1.10 -5.60 -3.06
CA GLY A 113 2.22 -4.88 -2.45
C GLY A 113 1.84 -4.26 -1.10
N TYR A 114 1.89 -2.93 -1.00
CA TYR A 114 1.43 -2.20 0.18
C TYR A 114 -0.01 -1.68 0.05
N THR A 115 -0.70 -2.00 -1.06
CA THR A 115 -2.09 -1.62 -1.27
C THR A 115 -3.02 -2.80 -1.00
N LYS A 116 -4.23 -2.53 -0.52
CA LYS A 116 -5.30 -3.51 -0.36
C LYS A 116 -6.61 -2.90 -0.81
N TYR A 117 -7.30 -3.62 -1.68
CA TYR A 117 -8.64 -3.31 -2.15
C TYR A 117 -9.65 -4.21 -1.44
N MET A 118 -10.78 -3.63 -1.03
CA MET A 118 -11.84 -4.32 -0.31
C MET A 118 -13.18 -3.99 -0.94
N GLN A 119 -14.03 -5.02 -1.03
CA GLN A 119 -15.43 -4.92 -1.40
C GLN A 119 -16.29 -5.54 -0.29
N LEU A 120 -17.46 -4.96 -0.07
CA LEU A 120 -18.56 -5.49 0.73
C LEU A 120 -19.83 -5.48 -0.11
#